data_AF-K1ZBL5-F1
#
_entry.id   AF-K1ZBL5-F1
#
_cell.length_a   1.000
_cell.length_b   1.000
_cell.length_c   1.000
_cell.angle_alpha   90.00
_cell.angle_beta   90.00
_cell.angle_gamma   90.00
#
_symmetry.space_group_name_H-M   'P 1'
#
loop_
_entity.id
_entity.type
_entity.pdbx_description
1 polymer ?
#
loop_
_entity_poly.entity_id
_entity_poly.type
_entity_poly.pdbx_seq_one_letter_code
_entity_poly.pdbx_strand_id
1 'polypeptide(L)' 'MLDATGMRALKDLNKQCLKNKTQLLLSGIHVQPFFSMEKAGFLDDMGRDNFHNTIDESLKRAHEILALKNH' A
#
# COMPACT_ATOMS: atom_id res chain seq x y z
N MET A 1 -15.82 4.02 4.20
CA MET A 1 -16.16 2.97 3.22
C MET A 1 -15.35 3.24 1.96
N LEU A 2 -14.70 2.23 1.40
CA LEU A 2 -13.97 2.33 0.13
C LEU A 2 -14.87 1.81 -1.00
N ASP A 3 -15.21 2.67 -1.95
CA ASP A 3 -16.06 2.36 -3.10
C ASP A 3 -15.23 2.12 -4.38
N ALA A 4 -15.89 1.91 -5.52
CA ALA A 4 -15.22 1.65 -6.79
C ALA A 4 -14.36 2.84 -7.25
N THR A 5 -14.81 4.08 -7.00
CA THR A 5 -14.07 5.30 -7.37
C THR A 5 -12.81 5.45 -6.52
N GLY A 6 -12.92 5.27 -5.21
CA GLY A 6 -11.79 5.28 -4.29
C GLY A 6 -10.78 4.16 -4.60
N MET A 7 -11.28 2.96 -4.93
CA MET A 7 -10.41 1.85 -5.36
C MET A 7 -9.65 2.19 -6.63
N ARG A 8 -10.33 2.77 -7.62
CA ARG A 8 -9.71 3.20 -8.88
C ARG A 8 -8.63 4.24 -8.63
N ALA A 9 -8.91 5.23 -7.78
CA ALA A 9 -7.94 6.26 -7.39
C ALA A 9 -6.69 5.65 -6.71
N LEU A 10 -6.86 4.69 -5.79
CA LEU A 10 -5.74 3.99 -5.14
C LEU A 10 -4.90 3.20 -6.14
N LYS A 11 -5.53 2.50 -7.09
CA LYS A 11 -4.81 1.78 -8.16
C LYS A 11 -4.02 2.74 -9.05
N ASP A 12 -4.61 3.86 -9.43
CA ASP A 12 -3.95 4.85 -10.27
C ASP A 12 -2.84 5.59 -9.52
N LEU A 13 -2.97 5.80 -8.20
CA LEU A 13 -1.89 6.29 -7.34
C LEU A 13 -0.73 5.28 -7.27
N ASN A 14 -0.99 4.01 -6.99
CA ASN A 14 0.05 2.97 -6.93
C ASN A 14 0.83 2.89 -8.25
N LYS A 15 0.13 2.92 -9.39
CA LYS A 15 0.76 2.94 -10.72
C LYS A 15 1.66 4.16 -10.93
N GLN A 16 1.24 5.34 -10.46
CA GLN A 16 2.06 6.56 -10.54
C GLN A 16 3.31 6.46 -9.66
N CYS A 17 3.17 5.96 -8.43
CA CYS A 17 4.30 5.71 -7.54
C CYS A 17 5.32 4.77 -8.21
N LEU A 18 4.87 3.63 -8.74
CA LEU A 18 5.75 2.67 -9.42
C LEU A 18 6.46 3.27 -10.63
N LYS A 19 5.75 4.05 -11.47
CA LYS A 19 6.37 4.78 -12.61
C LYS A 19 7.48 5.72 -12.16
N ASN A 20 7.31 6.36 -10.99
CA ASN A 20 8.27 7.29 -10.42
C ASN A 20 9.34 6.62 -9.55
N LYS A 21 9.40 5.27 -9.53
CA LYS A 21 10.30 4.48 -8.66
C LYS A 21 10.07 4.76 -7.15
N THR A 22 8.87 5.18 -6.80
CA THR A 22 8.41 5.38 -5.42
C THR A 22 7.60 4.18 -4.96
N GLN A 23 7.83 3.71 -3.74
CA GLN A 23 7.04 2.64 -3.15
C GLN A 23 5.94 3.22 -2.27
N LEU A 24 4.71 2.70 -2.41
CA LEU A 24 3.55 3.13 -1.64
C LEU A 24 3.36 2.19 -0.44
N LEU A 25 3.19 2.77 0.75
CA LEU A 25 2.83 2.08 1.98
C LEU A 25 1.53 2.68 2.52
N LEU A 26 0.62 1.84 3.01
CA LEU A 26 -0.64 2.28 3.60
C LEU A 26 -0.65 1.97 5.10
N SER A 27 -0.90 3.00 5.91
CA SER A 27 -0.97 2.92 7.38
C SER A 27 -2.39 3.11 7.89
N GLY A 28 -2.69 2.60 9.08
CA GLY A 28 -3.97 2.88 9.75
C GLY A 28 -5.19 2.26 9.06
N ILE A 29 -5.02 1.16 8.32
CA ILE A 29 -6.11 0.60 7.52
C ILE A 29 -7.08 -0.15 8.42
N HIS A 30 -8.33 0.31 8.42
CA HIS A 30 -9.40 -0.44 9.04
C HIS A 30 -9.79 -1.68 8.23
N VAL A 31 -10.32 -2.69 8.92
CA VAL A 31 -10.67 -4.02 8.39
C VAL A 31 -11.60 -3.95 7.15
N GLN A 32 -12.58 -3.04 7.14
CA GLN A 32 -13.55 -2.95 6.04
C GLN A 32 -12.91 -2.52 4.70
N PRO A 33 -12.14 -1.41 4.62
CA PRO A 33 -11.33 -1.10 3.44
C PRO A 33 -10.33 -2.20 3.05
N PHE A 34 -9.69 -2.87 4.02
CA PHE A 34 -8.73 -3.93 3.74
C PHE A 34 -9.35 -5.06 2.93
N PHE A 35 -10.50 -5.59 3.35
CA PHE A 35 -11.22 -6.63 2.62
C PHE A 35 -11.71 -6.17 1.24
N SER A 36 -12.12 -4.90 1.10
CA SER A 36 -12.46 -4.35 -0.22
C SER A 36 -11.24 -4.34 -1.16
N MET A 37 -10.07 -3.98 -0.66
CA MET A 37 -8.80 -4.00 -1.42
C MET A 37 -8.38 -5.42 -1.78
N GLU A 38 -8.54 -6.38 -0.87
CA GLU A 38 -8.22 -7.79 -1.10
C GLU A 38 -9.09 -8.37 -2.22
N LYS A 39 -10.42 -8.18 -2.14
CA LYS A 39 -11.35 -8.62 -3.18
C LYS A 39 -11.08 -8.00 -4.56
N ALA A 40 -10.51 -6.79 -4.58
CA ALA A 40 -10.12 -6.10 -5.81
C ALA A 40 -8.73 -6.50 -6.34
N GLY A 41 -8.04 -7.46 -5.70
CA GLY A 41 -6.68 -7.89 -6.03
C GLY A 41 -5.60 -6.85 -5.72
N PHE A 42 -5.95 -5.75 -5.03
CA PHE A 42 -5.04 -4.63 -4.83
C PHE A 42 -3.90 -4.94 -3.85
N LEU A 43 -4.13 -5.86 -2.92
CA LEU A 43 -3.10 -6.33 -1.99
C LEU A 43 -1.93 -6.99 -2.72
N ASP A 44 -2.23 -7.78 -3.74
CA ASP A 44 -1.21 -8.44 -4.55
C ASP A 44 -0.56 -7.44 -5.52
N ASP A 45 -1.34 -6.50 -6.09
CA ASP A 45 -0.82 -5.41 -6.95
C ASP A 45 0.21 -4.52 -6.24
N MET A 46 0.01 -4.24 -4.93
CA MET A 46 0.87 -3.35 -4.14
C MET A 46 1.94 -4.11 -3.34
N GLY A 47 1.74 -5.40 -3.10
CA GLY A 47 2.50 -6.21 -2.16
C GLY A 47 1.89 -6.18 -0.76
N ARG A 48 1.52 -7.35 -0.24
CA ARG A 48 0.79 -7.51 1.04
C ARG A 48 1.53 -6.89 2.23
N ASP A 49 2.85 -6.92 2.20
CA ASP A 49 3.73 -6.41 3.25
C ASP A 49 3.70 -4.88 3.38
N ASN A 50 3.02 -4.17 2.46
CA ASN A 50 2.95 -2.71 2.42
C ASN A 50 1.65 -2.16 3.04
N PHE A 51 0.85 -3.01 3.68
CA PHE A 51 -0.38 -2.66 4.39
C PHE A 51 -0.17 -2.83 5.90
N HIS A 52 -0.42 -1.79 6.67
CA HIS A 52 -0.11 -1.76 8.10
C HIS A 52 -1.25 -1.18 8.93
N ASN A 53 -1.33 -1.64 10.18
CA ASN A 53 -2.35 -1.21 11.13
C ASN A 53 -1.99 0.14 11.75
N THR A 54 -0.70 0.48 11.81
CA THR A 54 -0.21 1.73 12.41
C THR A 54 0.78 2.46 11.51
N ILE A 55 1.01 3.74 11.83
CA ILE A 55 2.03 4.55 11.16
C ILE A 55 3.44 4.04 11.48
N ASP A 56 3.69 3.59 12.71
CA ASP A 56 5.01 3.10 13.15
C ASP A 56 5.42 1.83 12.38
N GLU A 57 4.49 0.91 12.17
CA GLU A 57 4.71 -0.28 11.34
C GLU A 57 5.09 0.09 9.89
N SER A 58 4.46 1.12 9.33
CA SER A 58 4.73 1.59 7.97
C SER A 58 6.11 2.25 7.88
N LEU A 59 6.49 3.03 8.88
CA LEU A 59 7.82 3.63 8.96
C LEU A 59 8.90 2.56 9.09
N LYS A 60 8.68 1.53 9.91
CA LYS A 60 9.58 0.38 10.01
C LYS A 60 9.77 -0.30 8.65
N ARG A 61 8.68 -0.57 7.92
CA ARG A 61 8.75 -1.14 6.57
C ARG A 61 9.52 -0.24 5.60
N ALA A 62 9.32 1.07 5.66
CA ALA A 62 10.08 2.02 4.86
C ALA A 62 11.59 1.92 5.13
N HIS A 63 12.00 1.80 6.40
CA HIS A 63 13.40 1.59 6.76
C HIS A 63 13.96 0.27 6.21
N GLU A 64 13.21 -0.83 6.28
CA GLU A 64 13.62 -2.13 5.71
C GLU A 64 13.86 -2.03 4.19
N ILE A 65 12.94 -1.38 3.47
CA ILE A 65 13.07 -1.15 2.03
C ILE A 65 14.34 -0.34 1.72
N LEU A 66 14.62 0.70 2.49
CA LEU A 66 15.80 1.55 2.29
C LEU A 66 17.09 0.79 2.62
N ALA A 67 17.11 -0.04 3.66
CA ALA A 67 18.25 -0.86 4.01
C ALA A 67 18.60 -1.88 2.92
N LEU A 68 17.58 -2.52 2.31
CA LEU A 68 17.77 -3.46 1.21
C LEU A 68 18.32 -2.82 -0.08
N LYS A 69 18.06 -1.53 -0.30
CA LYS A 69 18.57 -0.79 -1.47
C LYS A 69 20.03 -0.35 -1.34
N ASN A 70 20.59 -0.40 -0.14
CA ASN A 70 21.96 0.05 0.15
C ASN A 70 23.01 -1.08 0.07
N HIS A 71 22.64 -2.24 -0.47
CA HIS A 71 23.50 -3.38 -0.79
C HIS A 71 23.38 -3.74 -2.27
#